data_AF-A0A378K300-F1
#
_entry.id   AF-A0A378K300-F1
#
_cell.length_a   1.000
_cell.length_b   1.000
_cell.length_c   1.000
_cell.angle_alpha   90.00
_cell.angle_beta   90.00
_cell.angle_gamma   90.00
#
_symmetry.space_group_name_H-M   'P 1'
#
loop_
_entity.id
_entity.type
_entity.pdbx_description
1 polymer ?
#
loop_
_entity_poly.entity_id
_entity_poly.type
_entity_poly.pdbx_seq_one_letter_code
_entity_poly.pdbx_strand_id
1 'polypeptide(L)'
;MENKSIFINGLIEGSLDSQVYQDVRRTFARETISFLKHGNLSITNINPKLINRVQFTECEISPFHSHDIDCSSIENTSFQRKASTPRFSNQKIDFALLQQLLVNCFSPNEFNKRPYPSAGGLYPVEPLVFLFQERIDGFKGPSGCYHFRPISKKLQLIKKMELQTLYNKVLHGSVGNNQECWPNFTVLYLAHLGKAIFKYRYRGYRHALMEAGSMFQHATVISQQNDLRTNVWSTFSEQEMLYELGLDHGVYLPLTTQLFGYGE
;
A
#
# COMPACT_ATOMS: atom_id res chain seq x y z
N MET A 1 10.23 -24.12 16.08
CA MET A 1 10.23 -22.98 17.02
C MET A 1 8.80 -22.46 17.12
N GLU A 2 8.18 -22.56 18.29
CA GLU A 2 6.84 -22.04 18.54
C GLU A 2 6.77 -20.55 18.20
N ASN A 3 5.87 -20.20 17.29
CA ASN A 3 5.72 -18.86 16.74
C ASN A 3 4.96 -17.97 17.76
N LYS A 4 5.59 -17.66 18.90
CA LYS A 4 5.05 -16.73 19.90
C LYS A 4 4.80 -15.38 19.20
N SER A 5 3.60 -14.83 19.36
CA SER A 5 3.30 -13.48 18.88
C SER A 5 4.22 -12.50 19.59
N ILE A 6 5.18 -11.93 18.87
CA ILE A 6 6.08 -10.94 19.43
C ILE A 6 5.30 -9.65 19.60
N PHE A 7 5.08 -9.23 20.85
CA PHE A 7 4.47 -7.95 21.15
C PHE A 7 5.52 -6.85 21.01
N ILE A 8 5.59 -6.26 19.81
CA ILE A 8 6.67 -5.35 19.41
C ILE A 8 6.78 -4.16 20.35
N ASN A 9 5.64 -3.54 20.72
CA ASN A 9 5.62 -2.38 21.60
C ASN A 9 6.39 -2.62 22.90
N GLY A 10 6.13 -3.74 23.59
CA GLY A 10 6.83 -4.06 24.84
C GLY A 10 8.33 -4.31 24.68
N LEU A 11 8.80 -4.71 23.49
CA LEU A 11 10.23 -4.91 23.24
C LEU A 11 10.99 -3.62 22.95
N ILE A 12 10.34 -2.62 22.33
CA ILE A 12 11.01 -1.42 21.84
C ILE A 12 10.72 -0.17 22.68
N GLU A 13 9.74 -0.21 23.59
CA GLU A 13 9.28 0.93 24.39
C GLU A 13 10.44 1.67 25.08
N GLY A 14 11.36 0.94 25.71
CA GLY A 14 12.53 1.53 26.39
C GLY A 14 13.58 2.16 25.46
N SER A 15 13.49 1.94 24.14
CA SER A 15 14.41 2.51 23.13
C SER A 15 13.77 3.62 22.30
N LEU A 16 12.48 3.92 22.50
CA LEU A 16 11.79 4.95 21.74
C LEU A 16 12.06 6.34 22.30
N ASP A 17 12.54 7.22 21.44
CA ASP A 17 12.63 8.64 21.75
C ASP A 17 11.26 9.30 21.57
N SER A 18 10.70 9.81 22.67
CA SER A 18 9.36 10.39 22.71
C SER A 18 9.22 11.64 21.84
N GLN A 19 10.26 12.47 21.75
CA GLN A 19 10.24 13.68 20.94
C GLN A 19 10.18 13.30 19.45
N VAL A 20 11.04 12.37 19.01
CA VAL A 20 11.02 11.85 17.63
C VAL A 20 9.65 11.24 17.32
N TYR A 21 9.09 10.46 18.25
CA TYR A 21 7.79 9.82 18.09
C TYR A 21 6.68 10.85 17.83
N GLN A 22 6.62 11.92 18.65
CA GLN A 22 5.61 12.97 18.46
C GLN A 22 5.83 13.80 17.20
N ASP A 23 7.09 14.11 16.85
CA ASP A 23 7.39 14.92 15.67
C ASP A 23 7.04 14.17 14.37
N VAL A 24 7.29 12.86 14.30
CA VAL A 24 6.84 12.03 13.17
C VAL A 24 5.31 11.96 13.11
N ARG A 25 4.63 11.82 14.25
CA ARG A 25 3.14 11.85 14.27
C ARG A 25 2.58 13.17 13.77
N ARG A 26 3.15 14.30 14.22
CA ARG A 26 2.73 15.63 13.73
C ARG A 26 2.98 15.79 12.24
N THR A 27 4.08 15.23 11.73
CA THR A 27 4.39 15.24 10.29
C THR A 27 3.34 14.43 9.53
N PHE A 28 3.08 13.19 9.94
CA PHE A 28 2.07 12.35 9.32
C PHE A 28 0.68 12.98 9.35
N ALA A 29 0.27 13.60 10.47
CA ALA A 29 -1.02 14.28 10.58
C ALA A 29 -1.21 15.45 9.60
N ARG A 30 -0.12 16.03 9.06
CA ARG A 30 -0.20 17.06 8.01
C ARG A 30 -0.43 16.47 6.62
N GLU A 31 -0.13 15.19 6.44
CA GLU A 31 -0.28 14.46 5.18
C GLU A 31 -1.67 13.83 5.05
N THR A 32 -2.35 13.60 6.18
CA THR A 32 -3.66 12.92 6.18
C THR A 32 -4.75 13.75 5.52
N ILE A 33 -5.63 13.08 4.79
CA ILE A 33 -6.78 13.68 4.12
C ILE A 33 -8.04 13.40 4.95
N SER A 34 -9.00 14.32 4.93
CA SER A 34 -10.32 14.11 5.53
C SER A 34 -11.39 14.56 4.56
N PHE A 35 -12.29 13.64 4.20
CA PHE A 35 -13.38 13.92 3.29
C PHE A 35 -14.66 14.15 4.07
N LEU A 36 -15.35 15.24 3.75
CA LEU A 36 -16.64 15.57 4.31
C LEU A 36 -17.72 15.20 3.29
N LYS A 37 -18.78 14.50 3.74
CA LYS A 37 -19.88 14.06 2.86
C LYS A 37 -20.54 15.21 2.08
N HIS A 38 -20.51 16.43 2.60
CA HIS A 38 -21.21 17.60 2.03
C HIS A 38 -20.26 18.80 1.91
N GLY A 39 -19.11 18.61 1.26
CA GLY A 39 -18.16 19.69 0.96
C GLY A 39 -17.62 19.60 -0.46
N ASN A 40 -17.44 20.75 -1.12
CA ASN A 40 -16.68 20.83 -2.36
C ASN A 40 -15.19 20.62 -2.04
N LEU A 41 -14.76 19.36 -2.01
CA LEU A 41 -13.35 19.01 -1.83
C LEU A 41 -12.67 18.98 -3.20
N SER A 42 -11.83 19.99 -3.45
CA SER A 42 -10.83 19.88 -4.51
C SER A 42 -9.55 19.32 -3.91
N ILE A 43 -9.08 18.18 -4.42
CA ILE A 43 -7.78 17.60 -4.04
C ILE A 43 -6.64 18.51 -4.53
N THR A 44 -6.85 19.22 -5.64
CA THR A 44 -5.88 20.13 -6.23
C THR A 44 -6.51 21.46 -6.59
N ASN A 45 -5.89 22.56 -6.18
CA ASN A 45 -6.28 23.91 -6.60
C ASN A 45 -5.48 24.39 -7.82
N ILE A 46 -4.68 23.50 -8.43
CA ILE A 46 -3.80 23.83 -9.55
C ILE A 46 -4.53 23.64 -10.88
N ASN A 47 -4.29 24.57 -11.81
CA ASN A 47 -4.84 24.52 -13.16
C ASN A 47 -4.45 23.21 -13.87
N PRO A 48 -5.41 22.41 -14.39
CA PRO A 48 -5.11 21.18 -15.12
C PRO A 48 -4.18 21.36 -16.32
N LYS A 49 -4.25 22.51 -17.01
CA LYS A 49 -3.33 22.83 -18.11
C LYS A 49 -1.87 22.91 -17.65
N LEU A 50 -1.63 23.41 -16.43
CA LEU A 50 -0.29 23.46 -15.86
C LEU A 50 0.19 22.05 -15.48
N ILE A 51 -0.69 21.23 -14.89
CA ILE A 51 -0.38 19.83 -14.54
C ILE A 51 0.04 19.06 -15.80
N ASN A 52 -0.72 19.16 -16.89
CA ASN A 52 -0.41 18.47 -18.14
C ASN A 52 0.93 18.87 -18.75
N ARG A 53 1.40 20.12 -18.51
CA ARG A 53 2.69 20.60 -19.03
C ARG A 53 3.91 19.99 -18.33
N VAL A 54 3.74 19.46 -17.12
CA VAL A 54 4.85 18.89 -16.31
C VAL A 54 4.72 17.37 -16.14
N GLN A 55 3.64 16.77 -16.63
CA GLN A 55 3.48 15.32 -16.64
C GLN A 55 4.40 14.71 -17.70
N PHE A 56 5.08 13.61 -17.33
CA PHE A 56 5.97 12.86 -18.22
C PHE A 56 7.12 13.69 -18.81
N THR A 57 7.58 14.71 -18.06
CA THR A 57 8.76 15.52 -18.41
C THR A 57 9.91 15.23 -17.46
N GLU A 58 11.13 15.50 -17.91
CA GLU A 58 12.34 15.48 -17.09
C GLU A 58 12.55 16.84 -16.41
N CYS A 59 13.26 16.84 -15.28
CA CYS A 59 13.65 18.08 -14.60
C CYS A 59 15.12 18.38 -14.93
N GLU A 60 15.38 19.51 -15.58
CA GLU A 60 16.74 19.96 -15.85
C GLU A 60 17.44 20.32 -14.55
N ILE A 61 18.54 19.62 -14.24
CA ILE A 61 19.33 19.86 -13.02
C ILE A 61 20.38 20.94 -13.25
N SER A 62 20.97 21.00 -14.43
CA SER A 62 22.03 21.93 -14.77
C SER A 62 21.81 22.49 -16.18
N PRO A 63 21.16 23.66 -16.33
CA PRO A 63 20.83 24.25 -17.63
C PRO A 63 22.05 24.65 -18.48
N PHE A 64 23.27 24.51 -17.94
CA PHE A 64 24.54 24.78 -18.59
C PHE A 64 25.33 23.50 -18.93
N HIS A 65 24.70 22.32 -18.87
CA HIS A 65 25.34 21.11 -19.37
C HIS A 65 25.64 21.28 -20.87
N SER A 66 26.73 20.66 -21.33
CA SER A 66 27.26 20.85 -22.69
C SER A 66 27.56 19.54 -23.40
N HIS A 67 27.43 18.42 -22.70
CA HIS A 67 27.85 17.10 -23.17
C HIS A 67 26.84 16.06 -22.70
N ASP A 68 26.14 15.46 -23.65
CA ASP A 68 25.21 14.36 -23.42
C ASP A 68 25.77 13.08 -24.04
N ILE A 69 25.54 11.95 -23.36
CA ILE A 69 25.89 10.62 -23.86
C ILE A 69 24.58 9.88 -24.15
N ASP A 70 24.36 9.52 -25.41
CA ASP A 70 23.17 8.76 -25.82
C ASP A 70 23.20 7.33 -25.25
N CYS A 71 22.10 6.93 -24.61
CA CYS A 71 21.89 5.60 -24.04
C CYS A 71 20.84 4.78 -24.80
N SER A 72 20.44 5.19 -26.01
CA SER A 72 19.36 4.57 -26.80
C SER A 72 19.65 3.15 -27.32
N SER A 73 20.89 2.68 -27.22
CA SER A 73 21.35 1.43 -27.84
C SER A 73 20.96 0.14 -27.11
N ILE A 74 19.93 0.14 -26.27
CA ILE A 74 19.53 -1.03 -25.47
C ILE A 74 18.37 -1.76 -26.14
N GLU A 75 18.63 -2.97 -26.62
CA GLU A 75 17.64 -3.87 -27.19
C GLU A 75 16.60 -4.33 -26.14
N ASN A 76 15.33 -4.35 -26.56
CA ASN A 76 14.15 -5.01 -25.95
C ASN A 76 14.23 -5.33 -24.44
N THR A 77 13.62 -4.48 -23.61
CA THR A 77 13.35 -4.80 -22.22
C THR A 77 12.42 -6.02 -22.11
N SER A 78 12.85 -7.08 -21.41
CA SER A 78 12.06 -8.30 -21.22
C SER A 78 10.76 -8.11 -20.43
N PHE A 79 10.67 -7.02 -19.65
CA PHE A 79 9.48 -6.65 -18.90
C PHE A 79 9.06 -5.23 -19.22
N GLN A 80 7.83 -5.08 -19.72
CA GLN A 80 7.18 -3.79 -19.88
C GLN A 80 6.02 -3.70 -18.88
N ARG A 81 6.07 -2.72 -17.98
CA ARG A 81 4.98 -2.49 -17.03
C ARG A 81 3.73 -2.02 -17.78
N LYS A 82 2.62 -2.73 -17.62
CA LYS A 82 1.32 -2.31 -18.14
C LYS A 82 0.81 -1.08 -17.34
N ALA A 83 0.03 -0.20 -17.97
CA ALA A 83 -0.51 1.00 -17.34
C ALA A 83 -1.34 0.69 -16.06
N SER A 84 -1.51 1.64 -15.15
CA SER A 84 -2.43 1.43 -14.01
C SER A 84 -3.89 1.50 -14.50
N THR A 85 -4.81 0.77 -13.87
CA THR A 85 -6.24 0.83 -14.24
C THR A 85 -7.13 1.35 -13.11
N PRO A 86 -7.99 2.36 -13.35
CA PRO A 86 -8.96 2.82 -12.35
C PRO A 86 -10.25 1.98 -12.37
N ARG A 87 -10.42 1.12 -13.39
CA ARG A 87 -11.60 0.25 -13.58
C ARG A 87 -11.16 -1.20 -13.68
N PHE A 88 -11.91 -2.07 -13.03
CA PHE A 88 -11.66 -3.50 -12.98
C PHE A 88 -12.88 -4.26 -13.49
N SER A 89 -12.64 -5.43 -14.06
CA SER A 89 -13.70 -6.35 -14.47
C SER A 89 -14.42 -6.92 -13.25
N ASN A 90 -15.71 -7.27 -13.42
CA ASN A 90 -16.50 -7.97 -12.39
C ASN A 90 -16.11 -9.45 -12.22
N GLN A 91 -15.17 -9.96 -13.03
CA GLN A 91 -14.63 -11.31 -12.88
C GLN A 91 -14.06 -11.51 -11.47
N LYS A 92 -14.43 -12.61 -10.82
CA LYS A 92 -13.90 -13.00 -9.51
C LYS A 92 -12.52 -13.65 -9.63
N ILE A 93 -11.70 -13.46 -8.60
CA ILE A 93 -10.39 -14.13 -8.48
C ILE A 93 -10.55 -15.43 -7.69
N ASP A 94 -9.89 -16.50 -8.12
CA ASP A 94 -9.80 -17.71 -7.31
C ASP A 94 -8.98 -17.45 -6.03
N PHE A 95 -9.50 -17.89 -4.88
CA PHE A 95 -8.84 -17.69 -3.59
C PHE A 95 -7.47 -18.35 -3.54
N ALA A 96 -7.27 -19.51 -4.19
CA ALA A 96 -5.96 -20.16 -4.21
C ALA A 96 -4.90 -19.31 -4.95
N LEU A 97 -5.28 -18.72 -6.10
CA LEU A 97 -4.44 -17.75 -6.81
C LEU A 97 -4.13 -16.53 -5.94
N LEU A 98 -5.12 -15.97 -5.24
CA LEU A 98 -4.91 -14.85 -4.32
C LEU A 98 -3.90 -15.21 -3.21
N GLN A 99 -4.02 -16.39 -2.61
CA GLN A 99 -3.08 -16.86 -1.59
C GLN A 99 -1.66 -16.97 -2.14
N GLN A 100 -1.50 -17.52 -3.35
CA GLN A 100 -0.21 -17.62 -4.03
C GLN A 100 0.38 -16.23 -4.29
N LEU A 101 -0.43 -15.27 -4.75
CA LEU A 101 -0.01 -13.89 -4.98
C LEU A 101 0.51 -13.25 -3.69
N LEU A 102 -0.23 -13.33 -2.58
CA LEU A 102 0.21 -12.73 -1.31
C LEU A 102 1.54 -13.32 -0.82
N VAL A 103 1.73 -14.63 -0.96
CA VAL A 103 2.99 -15.29 -0.62
C VAL A 103 4.13 -14.78 -1.52
N ASN A 104 3.92 -14.74 -2.84
CA ASN A 104 4.95 -14.29 -3.79
C ASN A 104 5.28 -12.80 -3.66
N CYS A 105 4.30 -11.99 -3.28
CA CYS A 105 4.48 -10.55 -3.07
C CYS A 105 5.21 -10.24 -1.75
N PHE A 106 4.90 -10.96 -0.66
CA PHE A 106 5.25 -10.50 0.67
C PHE A 106 6.07 -11.45 1.53
N SER A 107 6.01 -12.76 1.28
CA SER A 107 6.67 -13.75 2.13
C SER A 107 8.16 -13.88 1.85
N PRO A 108 8.98 -14.17 2.88
CA PRO A 108 10.39 -14.40 2.68
C PRO A 108 10.67 -15.73 1.97
N ASN A 109 11.84 -15.80 1.34
CA ASN A 109 12.43 -17.04 0.86
C ASN A 109 13.00 -17.89 2.02
N GLU A 110 13.61 -19.02 1.70
CA GLU A 110 14.23 -19.95 2.65
C GLU A 110 15.34 -19.32 3.51
N PHE A 111 15.93 -18.21 3.07
CA PHE A 111 16.94 -17.45 3.81
C PHE A 111 16.36 -16.32 4.68
N ASN A 112 15.04 -16.33 4.94
CA ASN A 112 14.31 -15.28 5.64
C ASN A 112 14.41 -13.88 4.99
N LYS A 113 14.75 -13.81 3.69
CA LYS A 113 14.80 -12.55 2.93
C LYS A 113 13.48 -12.34 2.20
N ARG A 114 12.81 -11.22 2.48
CA ARG A 114 11.61 -10.80 1.72
C ARG A 114 12.02 -10.39 0.31
N PRO A 115 11.10 -10.43 -0.68
CA PRO A 115 11.40 -10.05 -2.06
C PRO A 115 11.60 -8.53 -2.26
N TYR A 116 11.48 -7.75 -1.19
CA TYR A 116 11.80 -6.32 -1.15
C TYR A 116 12.74 -6.02 0.02
N PRO A 117 13.63 -5.02 -0.13
CA PRO A 117 14.57 -4.65 0.92
C PRO A 117 13.88 -3.90 2.06
N SER A 118 14.52 -3.93 3.23
CA SER A 118 14.12 -3.13 4.40
C SER A 118 15.36 -2.67 5.15
N ALA A 119 15.36 -1.40 5.59
CA ALA A 119 16.47 -0.84 6.34
C ALA A 119 16.70 -1.62 7.65
N GLY A 120 17.87 -2.22 7.79
CA GLY A 120 18.24 -3.02 8.96
C GLY A 120 17.43 -4.31 9.12
N GLY A 121 16.71 -4.77 8.08
CA GLY A 121 15.88 -5.98 8.13
C GLY A 121 14.71 -5.88 9.11
N LEU A 122 14.25 -4.67 9.43
CA LEU A 122 13.23 -4.43 10.44
C LEU A 122 11.82 -4.72 9.93
N TYR A 123 11.55 -4.42 8.66
CA TYR A 123 10.25 -4.55 8.00
C TYR A 123 9.10 -3.89 8.78
N PRO A 124 9.13 -2.55 9.01
CA PRO A 124 8.07 -1.85 9.73
C PRO A 124 6.73 -1.77 8.99
N VAL A 125 6.67 -2.07 7.69
CA VAL A 125 5.43 -2.01 6.91
C VAL A 125 4.76 -3.38 6.82
N GLU A 126 3.50 -3.44 7.20
CA GLU A 126 2.68 -4.65 7.24
C GLU A 126 1.56 -4.57 6.18
N PRO A 127 1.33 -5.63 5.39
CA PRO A 127 0.25 -5.67 4.40
C PRO A 127 -1.08 -6.08 5.05
N LEU A 128 -2.05 -5.17 5.04
CA LEU A 128 -3.43 -5.44 5.37
C LEU A 128 -4.22 -5.64 4.08
N VAL A 129 -4.93 -6.76 3.96
CA VAL A 129 -5.61 -7.18 2.74
C VAL A 129 -7.11 -7.19 2.99
N PHE A 130 -7.85 -6.43 2.19
CA PHE A 130 -9.31 -6.43 2.19
C PHE A 130 -9.83 -7.50 1.25
N LEU A 131 -10.58 -8.45 1.81
CA LEU A 131 -11.12 -9.62 1.11
C LEU A 131 -12.64 -9.64 1.24
N PHE A 132 -13.32 -9.83 0.12
CA PHE A 132 -14.78 -9.82 0.05
C PHE A 132 -15.27 -11.02 -0.78
N GLN A 133 -16.21 -11.79 -0.23
CA GLN A 133 -16.76 -13.00 -0.87
C GLN A 133 -17.38 -12.71 -2.25
N GLU A 134 -17.91 -11.50 -2.41
CA GLU A 134 -18.51 -10.99 -3.64
C GLU A 134 -17.50 -10.93 -4.80
N ARG A 135 -16.20 -10.87 -4.50
CA ARG A 135 -15.14 -10.66 -5.50
C ARG A 135 -14.12 -11.79 -5.59
N ILE A 136 -14.27 -12.83 -4.76
CA ILE A 136 -13.31 -13.92 -4.60
C ILE A 136 -14.05 -15.26 -4.57
N ASP A 137 -13.74 -16.13 -5.52
CA ASP A 137 -14.28 -17.49 -5.57
C ASP A 137 -13.52 -18.43 -4.62
N GLY A 138 -14.24 -19.33 -3.96
CA GLY A 138 -13.66 -20.29 -3.02
C GLY A 138 -13.28 -19.72 -1.64
N PHE A 139 -13.40 -18.41 -1.42
CA PHE A 139 -13.17 -17.79 -0.11
C PHE A 139 -14.33 -18.04 0.85
N LYS A 140 -14.06 -18.77 1.95
CA LYS A 140 -15.07 -19.15 2.97
C LYS A 140 -15.00 -18.32 4.26
N GLY A 141 -14.04 -17.40 4.38
CA GLY A 141 -13.90 -16.52 5.53
C GLY A 141 -14.90 -15.37 5.50
N PRO A 142 -15.15 -14.66 6.62
CA PRO A 142 -15.98 -13.47 6.62
C PRO A 142 -15.35 -12.33 5.79
N SER A 143 -16.17 -11.59 5.05
CA SER A 143 -15.71 -10.37 4.37
C SER A 143 -15.11 -9.36 5.35
N GLY A 144 -13.97 -8.76 4.98
CA GLY A 144 -13.34 -7.72 5.77
C GLY A 144 -11.83 -7.56 5.57
N CYS A 145 -11.19 -6.93 6.54
CA CYS A 145 -9.75 -6.65 6.54
C CYS A 145 -8.97 -7.72 7.30
N TYR A 146 -7.92 -8.23 6.66
CA TYR A 146 -7.03 -9.25 7.16
C TYR A 146 -5.60 -8.73 7.25
N HIS A 147 -4.86 -9.05 8.30
CA HIS A 147 -3.40 -8.91 8.31
C HIS A 147 -2.79 -10.14 7.64
N PHE A 148 -2.12 -9.95 6.51
CA PHE A 148 -1.32 -11.02 5.94
C PHE A 148 0.01 -11.11 6.66
N ARG A 149 0.21 -12.18 7.43
CA ARG A 149 1.43 -12.43 8.20
C ARG A 149 2.47 -13.14 7.33
N PRO A 150 3.52 -12.45 6.82
CA PRO A 150 4.32 -13.00 5.73
C PRO A 150 5.18 -14.20 6.13
N ILE A 151 5.60 -14.27 7.39
CA ILE A 151 6.42 -15.37 7.94
C ILE A 151 5.57 -16.63 8.10
N SER A 152 4.42 -16.53 8.78
CA SER A 152 3.55 -17.69 9.01
C SER A 152 2.68 -18.04 7.80
N LYS A 153 2.65 -17.17 6.77
CA LYS A 153 1.80 -17.28 5.58
C LYS A 153 0.31 -17.46 5.94
N LYS A 154 -0.18 -16.62 6.86
CA LYS A 154 -1.55 -16.67 7.38
C LYS A 154 -2.27 -15.34 7.18
N LEU A 155 -3.55 -15.42 6.83
CA LEU A 155 -4.49 -14.29 6.87
C LEU A 155 -5.17 -14.27 8.23
N GLN A 156 -4.91 -13.23 9.03
CA GLN A 156 -5.54 -13.03 10.32
C GLN A 156 -6.62 -11.97 10.20
N LEU A 157 -7.88 -12.32 10.46
CA LEU A 157 -8.98 -11.33 10.44
C LEU A 157 -8.74 -10.27 11.51
N ILE A 158 -8.69 -9.01 11.09
CA ILE A 158 -8.61 -7.84 11.97
C ILE A 158 -10.01 -7.30 12.24
N LYS A 159 -10.79 -7.10 11.18
CA LYS A 159 -12.11 -6.49 11.26
C LYS A 159 -13.03 -7.02 10.18
N LYS A 160 -14.22 -7.47 10.56
CA LYS A 160 -15.32 -7.72 9.60
C LYS A 160 -15.77 -6.41 8.99
N MET A 161 -15.90 -6.35 7.68
CA MET A 161 -16.27 -5.13 6.97
C MET A 161 -16.97 -5.51 5.67
N GLU A 162 -18.04 -4.78 5.36
CA GLU A 162 -18.76 -4.91 4.09
C GLU A 162 -18.01 -4.22 2.95
N LEU A 163 -18.15 -4.75 1.74
CA LEU A 163 -17.53 -4.23 0.51
C LEU A 163 -17.82 -2.74 0.33
N GLN A 164 -19.08 -2.35 0.52
CA GLN A 164 -19.53 -0.97 0.38
C GLN A 164 -18.93 -0.04 1.43
N THR A 165 -18.64 -0.54 2.65
CA THR A 165 -17.98 0.26 3.68
C THR A 165 -16.57 0.65 3.24
N LEU A 166 -15.80 -0.26 2.65
CA LEU A 166 -14.48 0.11 2.14
C LEU A 166 -14.59 1.15 1.01
N TYR A 167 -15.32 0.86 -0.06
CA TYR A 167 -15.25 1.69 -1.26
C TYR A 167 -16.07 2.98 -1.16
N ASN A 168 -17.25 2.96 -0.54
CA ASN A 168 -18.09 4.16 -0.45
C ASN A 168 -17.75 5.05 0.74
N LYS A 169 -17.36 4.45 1.87
CA LYS A 169 -17.06 5.20 3.10
C LYS A 169 -15.56 5.51 3.19
N VAL A 170 -14.70 4.49 3.31
CA VAL A 170 -13.26 4.70 3.56
C VAL A 170 -12.53 5.29 2.35
N LEU A 171 -12.87 4.86 1.14
CA LEU A 171 -12.32 5.37 -0.13
C LEU A 171 -13.23 6.43 -0.79
N HIS A 172 -14.28 6.87 -0.08
CA HIS A 172 -15.16 7.97 -0.47
C HIS A 172 -15.72 7.90 -1.91
N GLY A 173 -16.01 6.70 -2.41
CA GLY A 173 -16.53 6.52 -3.78
C GLY A 173 -15.57 6.95 -4.87
N SER A 174 -14.28 7.13 -4.55
CA SER A 174 -13.28 7.61 -5.52
C SER A 174 -12.70 6.48 -6.38
N VAL A 175 -13.08 5.23 -6.12
CA VAL A 175 -12.62 4.03 -6.82
C VAL A 175 -13.79 3.36 -7.53
N GLY A 176 -13.70 3.26 -8.85
CA GLY A 176 -14.74 2.68 -9.71
C GLY A 176 -16.05 3.49 -9.71
N ASN A 177 -16.83 3.39 -10.79
CA ASN A 177 -18.11 4.10 -10.87
C ASN A 177 -19.25 3.35 -10.17
N ASN A 178 -19.10 2.04 -9.98
CA ASN A 178 -20.07 1.16 -9.34
C ASN A 178 -19.36 -0.10 -8.78
N GLN A 179 -20.14 -0.99 -8.15
CA GLN A 179 -19.61 -2.21 -7.52
C GLN A 179 -18.95 -3.18 -8.50
N GLU A 180 -19.40 -3.20 -9.75
CA GLU A 180 -18.89 -4.08 -10.81
C GLU A 180 -17.48 -3.63 -11.24
N CYS A 181 -17.18 -2.33 -11.13
CA CYS A 181 -15.88 -1.76 -11.44
C CYS A 181 -14.86 -1.76 -10.28
N TRP A 182 -15.23 -2.25 -9.10
CA TRP A 182 -14.31 -2.33 -7.96
C TRP A 182 -13.22 -3.39 -8.17
N PRO A 183 -12.08 -3.34 -7.47
CA PRO A 183 -11.05 -4.37 -7.58
C PRO A 183 -11.47 -5.66 -6.86
N ASN A 184 -10.80 -6.76 -7.19
CA ASN A 184 -10.99 -8.05 -6.53
C ASN A 184 -10.55 -8.05 -5.07
N PHE A 185 -9.44 -7.36 -4.78
CA PHE A 185 -8.95 -7.14 -3.43
C PHE A 185 -8.14 -5.85 -3.37
N THR A 186 -7.96 -5.33 -2.15
CA THR A 186 -7.17 -4.12 -1.90
C THR A 186 -6.15 -4.42 -0.83
N VAL A 187 -4.92 -3.92 -0.99
CA VAL A 187 -3.87 -3.99 0.04
C VAL A 187 -3.63 -2.59 0.60
N LEU A 188 -3.70 -2.43 1.91
CA LEU A 188 -3.21 -1.30 2.66
C LEU A 188 -1.79 -1.59 3.16
N TYR A 189 -0.87 -0.69 2.85
CA TYR A 189 0.49 -0.70 3.40
C TYR A 189 0.51 0.10 4.69
N LEU A 190 0.54 -0.61 5.82
CA LEU A 190 0.42 -0.02 7.16
C LEU A 190 1.78 -0.03 7.86
N ALA A 191 2.36 1.13 8.15
CA ALA A 191 3.58 1.20 8.93
C ALA A 191 3.29 1.19 10.44
N HIS A 192 4.07 0.41 11.17
CA HIS A 192 4.12 0.50 12.63
C HIS A 192 5.15 1.55 13.04
N LEU A 193 4.69 2.68 13.60
CA LEU A 193 5.52 3.85 13.89
C LEU A 193 6.72 3.51 14.79
N GLY A 194 6.48 2.91 15.95
CA GLY A 194 7.57 2.54 16.87
C GLY A 194 8.65 1.69 16.19
N LYS A 195 8.23 0.63 15.48
CA LYS A 195 9.12 -0.27 14.73
C LYS A 195 9.88 0.45 13.61
N ALA A 196 9.28 1.47 13.00
CA ALA A 196 9.95 2.27 11.97
C ALA A 196 11.08 3.13 12.55
N ILE A 197 10.86 3.74 13.73
CA ILE A 197 11.76 4.80 14.23
C ILE A 197 12.70 4.40 15.36
N PHE A 198 12.48 3.28 16.06
CA PHE A 198 13.28 2.94 17.26
C PHE A 198 14.79 2.87 16.99
N LYS A 199 15.20 2.41 15.80
CA LYS A 199 16.62 2.30 15.42
C LYS A 199 17.17 3.54 14.72
N TYR A 200 16.41 4.11 13.79
CA TYR A 200 16.89 5.14 12.86
C TYR A 200 16.27 6.53 13.10
N ARG A 201 15.50 6.69 14.18
CA ARG A 201 14.80 7.93 14.55
C ARG A 201 14.01 8.48 13.34
N TYR A 202 14.14 9.77 13.03
CA TYR A 202 13.49 10.42 11.89
C TYR A 202 13.76 9.73 10.54
N ARG A 203 14.97 9.21 10.31
CA ARG A 203 15.29 8.52 9.04
C ARG A 203 14.51 7.22 8.90
N GLY A 204 14.13 6.60 10.01
CA GLY A 204 13.29 5.41 10.05
C GLY A 204 11.93 5.60 9.37
N TYR A 205 11.31 6.77 9.56
CA TYR A 205 10.07 7.12 8.88
C TYR A 205 10.25 7.18 7.36
N ARG A 206 11.31 7.84 6.87
CA ARG A 206 11.66 7.86 5.44
C ARG A 206 11.91 6.45 4.89
N HIS A 207 12.60 5.60 5.65
CA HIS A 207 12.83 4.20 5.25
C HIS A 207 11.52 3.41 5.12
N ALA A 208 10.56 3.61 6.03
CA ALA A 208 9.25 2.96 5.93
C ALA A 208 8.47 3.39 4.68
N LEU A 209 8.53 4.67 4.29
CA LEU A 209 7.92 5.14 3.04
C LEU A 209 8.55 4.50 1.79
N MET A 210 9.88 4.43 1.73
CA MET A 210 10.59 3.77 0.63
C MET A 210 10.34 2.25 0.59
N GLU A 211 10.22 1.62 1.76
CA GLU A 211 9.86 0.21 1.88
C GLU A 211 8.46 -0.05 1.30
N ALA A 212 7.45 0.76 1.65
CA ALA A 212 6.13 0.66 1.03
C ALA A 212 6.20 0.79 -0.50
N GLY A 213 7.04 1.70 -0.99
CA GLY A 213 7.41 1.84 -2.41
C GLY A 213 7.89 0.54 -3.05
N SER A 214 8.87 -0.10 -2.42
CA SER A 214 9.41 -1.37 -2.90
C SER A 214 8.36 -2.50 -2.85
N MET A 215 7.49 -2.50 -1.84
CA MET A 215 6.43 -3.50 -1.69
C MET A 215 5.38 -3.40 -2.79
N PHE A 216 4.81 -2.22 -3.04
CA PHE A 216 3.76 -2.07 -4.05
C PHE A 216 4.29 -2.23 -5.48
N GLN A 217 5.56 -1.89 -5.71
CA GLN A 217 6.20 -2.09 -7.00
C GLN A 217 6.41 -3.57 -7.27
N HIS A 218 6.93 -4.32 -6.29
CA HIS A 218 7.07 -5.77 -6.42
C HIS A 218 5.70 -6.45 -6.60
N ALA A 219 4.70 -6.04 -5.82
CA ALA A 219 3.33 -6.53 -5.96
C ALA A 219 2.77 -6.26 -7.37
N THR A 220 3.04 -5.07 -7.95
CA THR A 220 2.65 -4.74 -9.34
C THR A 220 3.24 -5.74 -10.35
N VAL A 221 4.53 -6.06 -10.23
CA VAL A 221 5.22 -6.98 -11.13
C VAL A 221 4.63 -8.39 -11.03
N ILE A 222 4.49 -8.91 -9.80
CA ILE A 222 3.94 -10.26 -9.55
C ILE A 222 2.49 -10.35 -10.03
N SER A 223 1.66 -9.35 -9.74
CA SER A 223 0.27 -9.32 -10.20
C SER A 223 0.16 -9.28 -11.73
N GLN A 224 1.01 -8.50 -12.42
CA GLN A 224 1.01 -8.44 -13.88
C GLN A 224 1.38 -9.79 -14.52
N GLN A 225 2.28 -10.56 -13.91
CA GLN A 225 2.66 -11.90 -14.38
C GLN A 225 1.51 -12.92 -14.25
N ASN A 226 0.47 -12.61 -13.49
CA ASN A 226 -0.73 -13.42 -13.29
C ASN A 226 -1.97 -12.74 -13.88
N ASP A 227 -1.78 -11.92 -14.93
CA ASP A 227 -2.83 -11.22 -15.68
C ASP A 227 -3.73 -10.26 -14.89
N LEU A 228 -3.31 -9.89 -13.68
CA LEU A 228 -3.97 -8.84 -12.91
C LEU A 228 -3.44 -7.46 -13.29
N ARG A 229 -4.30 -6.48 -13.10
CA ARG A 229 -4.00 -5.05 -13.19
C ARG A 229 -4.01 -4.47 -11.79
N THR A 230 -3.27 -3.38 -11.62
CA THR A 230 -3.14 -2.72 -10.33
C THR A 230 -3.28 -1.22 -10.44
N ASN A 231 -3.65 -0.58 -9.32
CA ASN A 231 -3.59 0.86 -9.19
C ASN A 231 -3.19 1.24 -7.76
N VAL A 232 -2.09 1.95 -7.61
CA VAL A 232 -1.68 2.51 -6.31
C VAL A 232 -2.56 3.73 -6.05
N TRP A 233 -3.13 3.79 -4.85
CA TRP A 233 -4.20 4.70 -4.52
C TRP A 233 -3.99 5.33 -3.14
N SER A 234 -3.91 6.66 -3.12
CA SER A 234 -3.69 7.47 -1.91
C SER A 234 -4.85 8.38 -1.56
N THR A 235 -5.95 8.34 -2.32
CA THR A 235 -7.14 9.17 -2.06
C THR A 235 -8.08 8.44 -1.10
N PHE A 236 -7.77 8.50 0.20
CA PHE A 236 -8.60 7.96 1.28
C PHE A 236 -8.40 8.73 2.58
N SER A 237 -9.30 8.59 3.54
CA SER A 237 -9.17 9.18 4.86
C SER A 237 -8.41 8.21 5.78
N GLU A 238 -7.17 8.53 6.15
CA GLU A 238 -6.35 7.67 7.03
C GLU A 238 -6.98 7.52 8.41
N GLN A 239 -7.55 8.61 8.94
CA GLN A 239 -8.21 8.60 10.25
C GLN A 239 -9.46 7.71 10.23
N GLU A 240 -10.30 7.81 9.18
CA GLU A 240 -11.48 6.96 9.05
C GLU A 240 -11.09 5.51 8.80
N MET A 241 -10.04 5.25 8.02
CA MET A 241 -9.50 3.92 7.82
C MET A 241 -9.07 3.26 9.14
N LEU A 242 -8.33 3.95 9.99
CA LEU A 242 -7.92 3.43 11.30
C LEU A 242 -9.12 3.20 12.23
N TYR A 243 -10.08 4.13 12.24
CA TYR A 243 -11.29 4.03 13.04
C TYR A 243 -12.12 2.79 12.65
N GLU A 244 -12.39 2.61 11.36
CA GLU A 244 -13.18 1.48 10.86
C GLU A 244 -12.49 0.14 11.16
N LEU A 245 -11.15 0.10 11.07
CA LEU A 245 -10.35 -1.07 11.39
C LEU A 245 -10.18 -1.31 12.91
N GLY A 246 -10.52 -0.35 13.76
CA GLY A 246 -10.29 -0.41 15.20
C GLY A 246 -8.81 -0.43 15.58
N LEU A 247 -7.98 0.30 14.82
CA LEU A 247 -6.53 0.38 15.02
C LEU A 247 -6.14 1.66 15.77
N ASP A 248 -5.06 1.60 16.54
CA ASP A 248 -4.56 2.74 17.31
C ASP A 248 -3.91 3.80 16.40
N HIS A 249 -4.49 5.00 16.41
CA HIS A 249 -4.05 6.18 15.67
C HIS A 249 -2.69 6.74 16.11
N GLY A 250 -2.23 6.36 17.30
CA GLY A 250 -0.91 6.69 17.82
C GLY A 250 0.19 5.76 17.35
N VAL A 251 -0.15 4.55 16.89
CA VAL A 251 0.82 3.47 16.60
C VAL A 251 0.95 3.19 15.11
N TYR A 252 -0.15 3.25 14.37
CA TYR A 252 -0.20 2.82 12.98
C TYR A 252 -0.35 4.00 12.02
N LEU A 253 0.40 3.93 10.92
CA LEU A 253 0.38 4.93 9.86
C LEU A 253 -0.05 4.25 8.54
N PRO A 254 -1.31 4.42 8.11
CA PRO A 254 -1.75 4.06 6.76
C PRO A 254 -0.96 4.86 5.73
N LEU A 255 -0.11 4.20 4.93
CA LEU A 255 0.77 4.90 3.98
C LEU A 255 0.15 5.06 2.60
N THR A 256 -0.39 3.97 2.07
CA THR A 256 -1.06 3.97 0.77
C THR A 256 -1.85 2.67 0.61
N THR A 257 -2.78 2.66 -0.34
CA THR A 257 -3.47 1.44 -0.75
C THR A 257 -3.05 1.05 -2.16
N GLN A 258 -3.25 -0.21 -2.52
CA GLN A 258 -3.13 -0.69 -3.88
C GLN A 258 -4.30 -1.60 -4.20
N LEU A 259 -4.94 -1.30 -5.31
CA LEU A 259 -6.13 -1.97 -5.84
C LEU A 259 -5.66 -3.06 -6.81
N PHE A 260 -6.28 -4.24 -6.76
CA PHE A 260 -5.91 -5.39 -7.59
C PHE A 260 -7.13 -6.07 -8.20
N GLY A 261 -7.10 -6.35 -9.49
CA GLY A 261 -8.14 -7.14 -10.14
C GLY A 261 -7.88 -7.35 -11.62
N TYR A 262 -8.76 -8.10 -12.28
CA TYR A 262 -8.70 -8.22 -13.73
C TYR A 262 -9.02 -6.87 -14.39
N GLY A 263 -8.31 -6.56 -15.49
CA GLY A 263 -8.60 -5.37 -16.28
C GLY A 263 -9.95 -5.51 -16.99
N GLU A 264 -10.62 -4.37 -17.21
CA GLU A 264 -11.65 -4.26 -18.24
C GLU A 264 -11.01 -4.36 -19.63
#